data_AF-A0A3B8Q100-F1
#
_entry.id   AF-A0A3B8Q100-F1
#
_cell.length_a   1.000
_cell.length_b   1.000
_cell.length_c   1.000
_cell.angle_alpha   90.00
_cell.angle_beta   90.00
_cell.angle_gamma   90.00
#
_symmetry.space_group_name_H-M   'P 1'
#
loop_
_entity.id
_entity.type
_entity.pdbx_description
1 polymer ?
#
loop_
_entity_poly.entity_id
_entity_poly.type
_entity_poly.pdbx_seq_one_letter_code
_entity_poly.pdbx_strand_id
1 'polypeptide(L)'
;MKNIFRRLPAFSLSLALASTVAIQSHCQAADQVPDLDAFRKHTLTHPGDVDRGAKLFAEDQRLACGKCHSIDGSASKAGPDLFAVGDKFGRRDLVDAVLMPSATISPGYGAIMVETKSGQEFQGVLKQANDRGIQLMGADGKVVTIASAEIKSQQGSTVSLMPDALQAGLSLQEFTDLIEYLTSLKQAETALASNHGM
;
A
#
# COMPACT_ATOMS: atom_id res chain seq x y z
N MET A 1 13.99 80.41 -36.56
CA MET A 1 12.76 81.10 -37.02
C MET A 1 11.61 80.12 -36.99
N LYS A 2 10.41 80.56 -36.53
CA LYS A 2 9.11 79.84 -36.51
C LYS A 2 9.03 78.75 -35.43
N ASN A 3 8.56 79.01 -34.21
CA ASN A 3 7.22 79.44 -33.79
C ASN A 3 6.12 78.48 -34.28
N ILE A 4 5.20 78.12 -33.35
CA ILE A 4 3.75 77.86 -33.54
C ILE A 4 3.22 76.43 -33.27
N PHE A 5 2.43 76.37 -32.18
CA PHE A 5 1.16 75.63 -31.94
C PHE A 5 1.23 74.11 -31.69
N ARG A 6 0.82 73.63 -30.50
CA ARG A 6 -0.53 73.53 -29.89
C ARG A 6 -1.12 72.13 -30.16
N ARG A 7 -1.37 71.38 -29.08
CA ARG A 7 -2.63 70.66 -28.76
C ARG A 7 -2.35 69.62 -27.67
N LEU A 8 -2.95 69.80 -26.49
CA LEU A 8 -3.12 68.74 -25.50
C LEU A 8 -4.12 67.71 -26.04
N PRO A 9 -3.94 66.41 -25.76
CA PRO A 9 -5.05 65.47 -25.73
C PRO A 9 -5.46 65.09 -24.30
N ALA A 10 -6.75 64.79 -24.21
CA ALA A 10 -7.58 64.49 -23.07
C ALA A 10 -7.00 63.48 -22.05
N PHE A 11 -7.17 63.81 -20.77
CA PHE A 11 -7.16 62.85 -19.67
C PHE A 11 -8.38 61.94 -19.81
N SER A 12 -8.16 60.68 -20.18
CA SER A 12 -9.18 59.63 -20.08
C SER A 12 -9.15 59.07 -18.66
N LEU A 13 -10.19 59.38 -17.91
CA LEU A 13 -10.46 58.87 -16.56
C LEU A 13 -10.95 57.42 -16.67
N SER A 14 -10.03 56.45 -16.61
CA SER A 14 -10.38 55.03 -16.55
C SER A 14 -10.71 54.63 -15.11
N LEU A 15 -12.00 54.40 -14.88
CA LEU A 15 -12.60 53.89 -13.66
C LEU A 15 -12.09 52.45 -13.41
N ALA A 16 -11.21 52.26 -12.45
CA ALA A 16 -10.74 50.94 -12.04
C ALA A 16 -11.84 50.23 -11.23
N LEU A 17 -12.51 49.23 -11.81
CA LEU A 17 -13.37 48.31 -11.08
C LEU A 17 -12.50 47.43 -10.18
N ALA A 18 -12.56 47.69 -8.88
CA ALA A 18 -12.03 46.79 -7.86
C ALA A 18 -12.80 45.46 -7.90
N SER A 19 -12.18 44.42 -8.47
CA SER A 19 -12.69 43.06 -8.40
C SER A 19 -12.40 42.52 -7.01
N THR A 20 -13.43 42.46 -6.17
CA THR A 20 -13.42 41.69 -4.93
C THR A 20 -13.22 40.21 -5.29
N VAL A 21 -12.00 39.72 -5.15
CA VAL A 21 -11.72 38.28 -5.13
C VAL A 21 -12.29 37.76 -3.81
N ALA A 22 -13.41 37.05 -3.88
CA ALA A 22 -13.90 36.25 -2.77
C ALA A 22 -12.85 35.15 -2.51
N ILE A 23 -12.15 35.24 -1.38
CA ILE A 23 -11.32 34.14 -0.88
C ILE A 23 -12.30 33.05 -0.44
N GLN A 24 -12.63 32.15 -1.36
CA GLN A 24 -13.25 30.89 -1.00
C GLN A 24 -12.21 30.08 -0.24
N SER A 25 -12.38 30.04 1.08
CA SER A 25 -11.73 29.09 1.98
C SER A 25 -12.02 27.68 1.49
N HIS A 26 -11.09 27.14 0.71
CA HIS A 26 -11.06 25.72 0.36
C HIS A 26 -10.55 24.98 1.59
N CYS A 27 -11.46 24.60 2.48
CA CYS A 27 -11.19 23.55 3.44
C CYS A 27 -11.24 22.22 2.68
N GLN A 28 -10.13 21.85 2.05
CA GLN A 28 -9.87 20.48 1.61
C GLN A 28 -8.82 19.91 2.56
N ALA A 29 -9.19 18.88 3.33
CA ALA A 29 -8.33 17.76 3.75
C ALA A 29 -8.91 17.08 5.02
N ALA A 30 -9.69 16.00 4.85
CA ALA A 30 -9.86 14.94 5.86
C ALA A 30 -10.65 13.68 5.40
N ASP A 31 -11.53 13.75 4.40
CA ASP A 31 -12.71 12.85 4.40
C ASP A 31 -12.89 11.84 3.24
N GLN A 32 -11.86 11.52 2.46
CA GLN A 32 -11.95 10.39 1.52
C GLN A 32 -11.05 9.23 1.94
N VAL A 33 -11.42 8.57 3.04
CA VAL A 33 -11.04 7.16 3.20
C VAL A 33 -11.73 6.40 2.05
N PRO A 34 -11.01 5.66 1.19
CA PRO A 34 -11.66 4.79 0.21
C PRO A 34 -12.67 3.92 0.96
N ASP A 35 -13.90 3.81 0.47
CA ASP A 35 -15.01 3.14 1.18
C ASP A 35 -14.68 1.66 1.48
N LEU A 36 -13.93 1.41 2.56
CA LEU A 36 -13.48 0.09 2.99
C LEU A 36 -14.68 -0.81 3.25
N ASP A 37 -15.77 -0.22 3.72
CA ASP A 37 -17.01 -0.91 4.01
C ASP A 37 -17.69 -1.40 2.73
N ALA A 38 -17.68 -0.62 1.63
CA ALA A 38 -18.15 -1.10 0.34
C ALA A 38 -17.31 -2.27 -0.18
N PHE A 39 -15.98 -2.18 -0.14
CA PHE A 39 -15.10 -3.28 -0.56
C PHE A 39 -15.34 -4.54 0.28
N ARG A 40 -15.34 -4.39 1.61
CA ARG A 40 -15.61 -5.47 2.56
C ARG A 40 -16.97 -6.10 2.31
N LYS A 41 -18.03 -5.30 2.27
CA LYS A 41 -19.41 -5.77 2.05
C LYS A 41 -19.54 -6.49 0.72
N HIS A 42 -19.08 -5.87 -0.36
CA HIS A 42 -19.20 -6.45 -1.70
C HIS A 42 -18.49 -7.80 -1.77
N THR A 43 -17.25 -7.89 -1.28
CA THR A 43 -16.44 -9.11 -1.31
C THR A 43 -17.06 -10.25 -0.49
N LEU A 44 -17.71 -9.94 0.62
CA LEU A 44 -18.33 -10.95 1.49
C LEU A 44 -19.67 -11.46 0.97
N THR A 45 -20.33 -10.74 0.06
CA THR A 45 -21.67 -11.10 -0.44
C THR A 45 -21.71 -11.48 -1.92
N HIS A 46 -20.58 -11.37 -2.63
CA HIS A 46 -20.49 -11.70 -4.06
C HIS A 46 -19.35 -12.69 -4.34
N PRO A 47 -19.52 -13.58 -5.34
CA PRO A 47 -18.45 -14.47 -5.76
C PRO A 47 -17.36 -13.69 -6.50
N GLY A 48 -16.11 -14.17 -6.39
CA GLY A 48 -15.02 -13.71 -7.24
C GLY A 48 -14.65 -14.74 -8.30
N ASP A 49 -13.77 -14.34 -9.20
CA ASP A 49 -13.15 -15.19 -10.21
C ASP A 49 -11.68 -15.44 -9.85
N VAL A 50 -11.35 -16.71 -9.63
CA VAL A 50 -10.01 -17.15 -9.21
C VAL A 50 -8.95 -16.81 -10.26
N ASP A 51 -9.25 -16.97 -11.56
CA ASP A 51 -8.28 -16.76 -12.63
C ASP A 51 -7.98 -15.27 -12.82
N ARG A 52 -9.00 -14.41 -12.68
CA ARG A 52 -8.79 -12.95 -12.66
C ARG A 52 -8.02 -12.52 -11.41
N GLY A 53 -8.33 -13.09 -10.25
CA GLY A 53 -7.61 -12.84 -9.01
C GLY A 53 -6.13 -13.23 -9.07
N ALA A 54 -5.83 -14.38 -9.68
CA ALA A 54 -4.46 -14.83 -9.89
C ALA A 54 -3.65 -13.86 -10.76
N LYS A 55 -4.26 -13.33 -11.83
CA LYS A 55 -3.64 -12.30 -12.69
C LYS A 55 -3.41 -11.00 -11.94
N LEU A 56 -4.38 -10.55 -11.13
CA LEU A 56 -4.23 -9.36 -10.29
C LEU A 56 -3.07 -9.51 -9.31
N PHE A 57 -2.95 -10.67 -8.66
CA PHE A 57 -1.84 -10.95 -7.75
C PHE A 57 -0.46 -10.92 -8.44
N ALA A 58 -0.36 -11.54 -9.62
CA ALA A 58 0.90 -11.77 -10.31
C ALA A 58 1.37 -10.58 -11.16
N GLU A 59 0.46 -9.86 -11.81
CA GLU A 59 0.77 -8.94 -12.91
C GLU A 59 0.42 -7.48 -12.59
N ASP A 60 -0.58 -7.23 -11.73
CA ASP A 60 -1.09 -5.88 -11.50
C ASP A 60 -0.09 -5.01 -10.73
N GLN A 61 0.36 -3.92 -11.35
CA GLN A 61 1.34 -3.02 -10.76
C GLN A 61 0.77 -2.11 -9.67
N ARG A 62 -0.56 -1.93 -9.60
CA ARG A 62 -1.23 -1.20 -8.51
C ARG A 62 -1.11 -1.96 -7.20
N LEU A 63 -1.16 -3.29 -7.27
CA LEU A 63 -1.10 -4.18 -6.11
C LEU A 63 0.31 -4.70 -5.83
N ALA A 64 1.01 -5.13 -6.88
CA ALA A 64 2.34 -5.69 -6.83
C ALA A 64 2.52 -6.80 -5.77
N CYS A 65 1.47 -7.59 -5.48
CA CYS A 65 1.47 -8.61 -4.43
C CYS A 65 2.64 -9.60 -4.61
N GLY A 66 2.85 -10.06 -5.85
CA GLY A 66 3.96 -10.94 -6.22
C GLY A 66 5.36 -10.36 -6.02
N LYS A 67 5.54 -9.05 -5.78
CA LYS A 67 6.87 -8.48 -5.43
C LYS A 67 7.24 -8.76 -3.98
N CYS A 68 6.26 -8.84 -3.09
CA CYS A 68 6.47 -9.02 -1.66
C CYS A 68 6.10 -10.42 -1.16
N HIS A 69 5.21 -11.13 -1.84
CA HIS A 69 4.72 -12.44 -1.41
C HIS A 69 5.15 -13.56 -2.36
N SER A 70 5.51 -14.69 -1.78
CA SER A 70 5.71 -15.96 -2.48
C SER A 70 4.43 -16.78 -2.45
N ILE A 71 4.31 -17.73 -3.38
CA ILE A 71 3.21 -18.71 -3.44
C ILE A 71 3.77 -20.12 -3.70
N ASP A 72 5.04 -20.33 -3.40
CA ASP A 72 5.81 -21.54 -3.75
C ASP A 72 6.36 -22.26 -2.51
N GLY A 73 6.05 -21.77 -1.31
CA GLY A 73 6.55 -22.31 -0.04
C GLY A 73 7.91 -21.76 0.38
N SER A 74 8.56 -20.89 -0.42
CA SER A 74 9.93 -20.44 -0.14
C SER A 74 10.05 -19.42 0.99
N ALA A 75 9.00 -18.64 1.27
CA ALA A 75 9.00 -17.53 2.24
C ALA A 75 10.18 -16.54 2.06
N SER A 76 10.68 -16.43 0.84
CA SER A 76 11.95 -15.77 0.51
C SER A 76 11.87 -14.25 0.39
N LYS A 77 10.67 -13.67 0.40
CA LYS A 77 10.41 -12.25 0.14
C LYS A 77 10.08 -11.47 1.41
N ALA A 78 9.85 -10.16 1.26
CA ALA A 78 9.60 -9.26 2.38
C ALA A 78 8.30 -9.60 3.13
N GLY A 79 7.29 -10.12 2.46
CA GLY A 79 6.04 -10.63 3.03
C GLY A 79 6.02 -12.15 3.18
N PRO A 80 5.06 -12.69 3.96
CA PRO A 80 4.89 -14.13 4.14
C PRO A 80 4.59 -14.87 2.85
N ASP A 81 4.96 -16.14 2.82
CA ASP A 81 4.50 -17.05 1.77
C ASP A 81 3.00 -17.32 1.91
N LEU A 82 2.29 -17.28 0.78
CA LEU A 82 0.84 -17.40 0.70
C LEU A 82 0.37 -18.72 0.08
N PHE A 83 1.27 -19.67 -0.19
CA PHE A 83 0.96 -20.94 -0.89
C PHE A 83 -0.29 -21.65 -0.36
N ALA A 84 -0.50 -21.63 0.96
CA ALA A 84 -1.65 -22.25 1.62
C ALA A 84 -2.38 -21.26 2.55
N VAL A 85 -2.46 -19.98 2.16
CA VAL A 85 -3.07 -18.95 3.02
C VAL A 85 -4.56 -19.18 3.25
N GLY A 86 -5.28 -19.75 2.28
CA GLY A 86 -6.70 -20.08 2.36
C GLY A 86 -7.02 -21.26 3.27
N ASP A 87 -6.03 -22.07 3.67
CA ASP A 87 -6.19 -23.07 4.74
C ASP A 87 -6.10 -22.44 6.14
N LYS A 88 -5.37 -21.32 6.26
CA LYS A 88 -5.09 -20.66 7.53
C LYS A 88 -6.12 -19.58 7.88
N PHE A 89 -6.67 -18.91 6.88
CA PHE A 89 -7.51 -17.73 7.06
C PHE A 89 -8.80 -17.85 6.26
N GLY A 90 -9.92 -17.48 6.88
CA GLY A 90 -11.19 -17.39 6.19
C GLY A 90 -11.25 -16.16 5.28
N ARG A 91 -12.21 -16.14 4.35
CA ARG A 91 -12.43 -15.03 3.40
C ARG A 91 -12.45 -13.66 4.10
N ARG A 92 -13.14 -13.55 5.24
CA ARG A 92 -13.22 -12.30 6.03
C ARG A 92 -11.86 -11.86 6.55
N ASP A 93 -11.06 -12.80 7.06
CA ASP A 93 -9.75 -12.46 7.63
C ASP A 93 -8.79 -11.99 6.52
N LEU A 94 -8.88 -12.59 5.33
CA LEU A 94 -8.14 -12.17 4.14
C LEU A 94 -8.55 -10.77 3.66
N VAL A 95 -9.86 -10.46 3.62
CA VAL A 95 -10.36 -9.11 3.31
C VAL A 95 -9.73 -8.09 4.26
N ASP A 96 -9.74 -8.39 5.55
CA ASP A 96 -9.29 -7.48 6.60
C ASP A 96 -7.78 -7.27 6.53
N ALA A 97 -7.02 -8.34 6.29
CA ALA A 97 -5.57 -8.28 6.13
C ALA A 97 -5.16 -7.43 4.91
N VAL A 98 -5.90 -7.48 3.81
CA VAL A 98 -5.58 -6.68 2.61
C VAL A 98 -6.02 -5.22 2.74
N LEU A 99 -7.20 -4.97 3.34
CA LEU A 99 -7.71 -3.61 3.53
C LEU A 99 -6.97 -2.86 4.65
N MET A 100 -6.47 -3.57 5.66
CA MET A 100 -5.84 -3.00 6.86
C MET A 100 -4.57 -3.78 7.25
N PRO A 101 -3.51 -3.73 6.43
CA PRO A 101 -2.32 -4.57 6.61
C PRO A 101 -1.55 -4.29 7.90
N SER A 102 -1.70 -3.10 8.49
CA SER A 102 -1.09 -2.74 9.77
C SER A 102 -1.93 -3.16 10.99
N ALA A 103 -3.19 -3.59 10.82
CA ALA A 103 -4.06 -3.98 11.94
C ALA A 103 -3.62 -5.29 12.59
N THR A 104 -3.07 -6.23 11.81
CA THR A 104 -2.49 -7.48 12.32
C THR A 104 -1.35 -7.90 11.42
N ILE A 105 -0.13 -7.81 11.95
CA ILE A 105 1.08 -8.17 11.22
C ILE A 105 1.48 -9.61 11.57
N SER A 106 1.72 -10.43 10.55
CA SER A 106 2.14 -11.82 10.75
C SER A 106 3.45 -11.89 11.55
N PRO A 107 3.57 -12.83 12.52
CA PRO A 107 4.79 -13.01 13.30
C PRO A 107 6.03 -13.18 12.40
N GLY A 108 7.11 -12.47 12.72
CA GLY A 108 8.34 -12.49 11.93
C GLY A 108 8.34 -11.57 10.69
N TYR A 109 7.22 -10.91 10.38
CA TYR A 109 7.09 -9.97 9.26
C TYR A 109 6.84 -8.51 9.70
N GLY A 110 6.95 -8.25 11.00
CA GLY A 110 6.99 -6.88 11.53
C GLY A 110 8.17 -6.11 10.95
N ALA A 111 7.90 -4.90 10.46
CA ALA A 111 8.96 -3.99 10.06
C ALA A 111 9.72 -3.51 11.29
N ILE A 112 11.03 -3.36 11.16
CA ILE A 112 11.85 -2.65 12.14
C ILE A 112 12.45 -1.42 11.48
N MET A 113 12.63 -0.37 12.28
CA MET A 113 13.38 0.82 11.91
C MET A 113 14.73 0.81 12.63
N VAL A 114 15.78 1.11 11.88
CA VAL A 114 17.15 1.15 12.38
C VAL A 114 17.78 2.47 11.98
N GLU A 115 18.25 3.20 12.99
CA GLU A 115 19.08 4.39 12.79
C GLU A 115 20.54 4.00 13.01
N THR A 116 21.42 4.36 12.09
CA THR A 116 22.87 4.16 12.24
C THR A 116 23.53 5.35 12.93
N LYS A 117 24.75 5.16 13.42
CA LYS A 117 25.60 6.23 13.99
C LYS A 117 26.00 7.29 12.95
N SER A 118 25.96 6.96 11.66
CA SER A 118 26.14 7.91 10.56
C SER A 118 24.87 8.72 10.26
N GLY A 119 23.74 8.44 10.92
CA GLY A 119 22.46 9.10 10.71
C GLY A 119 21.65 8.55 9.54
N GLN A 120 22.00 7.37 9.02
CA GLN A 120 21.19 6.70 7.99
C GLN A 120 20.04 5.94 8.67
N GLU A 121 18.87 5.98 8.04
CA GLU A 121 17.70 5.24 8.48
C GLU A 121 17.40 4.10 7.50
N PHE A 122 17.13 2.93 8.05
CA PHE A 122 16.72 1.75 7.32
C PHE A 122 15.40 1.23 7.89
N GLN A 123 14.54 0.75 7.00
CA GLN A 123 13.30 0.08 7.37
C GLN A 123 13.18 -1.23 6.61
N GLY A 124 12.84 -2.31 7.31
CA GLY A 124 12.67 -3.60 6.66
C GLY A 124 12.21 -4.70 7.61
N VAL A 125 11.90 -5.87 7.05
CA VAL A 125 11.66 -7.08 7.83
C VAL A 125 12.99 -7.72 8.21
N LEU A 126 13.14 -8.09 9.48
CA LEU A 126 14.32 -8.77 9.98
C LEU A 126 14.44 -10.16 9.36
N LYS A 127 15.50 -10.39 8.57
CA LYS A 127 15.81 -11.70 7.97
C LYS A 127 16.82 -12.48 8.79
N GLN A 128 17.80 -11.80 9.37
CA GLN A 128 18.78 -12.41 10.27
C GLN A 128 19.23 -11.42 11.33
N ALA A 129 19.55 -11.93 12.52
CA ALA A 129 20.22 -11.19 13.58
C ALA A 129 21.24 -12.12 14.26
N ASN A 130 22.45 -11.61 14.48
CA ASN A 130 23.50 -12.26 15.27
C ASN A 130 24.42 -11.20 15.88
N ASP A 131 25.44 -11.62 16.63
CA ASP A 131 26.35 -10.71 17.35
C ASP A 131 27.06 -9.70 16.43
N ARG A 132 27.27 -10.04 15.15
CA ARG A 132 27.95 -9.17 14.18
C ARG A 132 27.03 -8.11 13.57
N GLY A 133 25.72 -8.35 13.54
CA GLY A 133 24.77 -7.41 12.98
C GLY A 133 23.44 -8.04 12.58
N ILE A 134 22.69 -7.26 11.81
CA ILE A 134 21.34 -7.61 11.34
C ILE A 134 21.27 -7.53 9.81
N GLN A 135 20.35 -8.29 9.24
CA GLN A 135 19.97 -8.22 7.83
C GLN A 135 18.49 -7.86 7.72
N LEU A 136 18.20 -6.76 7.05
CA LEU A 136 16.83 -6.27 6.81
C LEU A 136 16.49 -6.39 5.34
N MET A 137 15.29 -6.90 5.05
CA MET A 137 14.73 -6.86 3.70
C MET A 137 13.74 -5.71 3.60
N GLY A 138 14.04 -4.75 2.74
CA GLY A 138 13.16 -3.61 2.47
C GLY A 138 12.00 -3.98 1.54
N ALA A 139 11.07 -3.03 1.36
CA ALA A 139 9.95 -3.16 0.43
C ALA A 139 10.38 -3.28 -1.05
N ASP A 140 11.60 -2.85 -1.37
CA ASP A 140 12.20 -3.04 -2.70
C ASP A 140 12.78 -4.45 -2.92
N GLY A 141 12.64 -5.34 -1.94
CA GLY A 141 13.12 -6.72 -1.96
C GLY A 141 14.63 -6.86 -1.71
N LYS A 142 15.37 -5.75 -1.50
CA LYS A 142 16.80 -5.81 -1.25
C LYS A 142 17.09 -6.09 0.21
N VAL A 143 18.16 -6.85 0.43
CA VAL A 143 18.70 -7.10 1.76
C VAL A 143 19.83 -6.11 2.05
N VAL A 144 19.70 -5.37 3.14
CA VAL A 144 20.78 -4.56 3.70
C VAL A 144 21.34 -5.24 4.94
N THR A 145 22.67 -5.30 5.04
CA THR A 145 23.37 -5.75 6.24
C THR A 145 23.86 -4.53 7.00
N ILE A 146 23.56 -4.46 8.29
CA ILE A 146 23.98 -3.36 9.18
C ILE A 146 24.77 -3.97 10.32
N ALA A 147 26.03 -3.55 10.49
CA ALA A 147 26.87 -4.10 11.55
C ALA A 147 26.40 -3.61 12.92
N SER A 148 26.46 -4.47 13.95
CA SER A 148 26.06 -4.10 15.33
C SER A 148 26.78 -2.84 15.82
N ALA A 149 28.03 -2.65 15.41
CA ALA A 149 28.83 -1.49 15.76
C ALA A 149 28.34 -0.17 15.12
N GLU A 150 27.57 -0.23 14.03
CA GLU A 150 27.02 0.92 13.32
C GLU A 150 25.62 1.30 13.80
N ILE A 151 24.91 0.39 14.48
CA ILE A 151 23.56 0.64 14.98
C ILE A 151 23.61 1.66 16.12
N LYS A 152 22.81 2.72 15.99
CA LYS A 152 22.55 3.71 17.03
C LYS A 152 21.27 3.37 17.78
N SER A 153 20.20 3.04 17.05
CA SER A 153 18.92 2.64 17.63
C SER A 153 18.20 1.63 16.73
N GLN A 154 17.36 0.79 17.34
CA GLN A 154 16.51 -0.18 16.66
C GLN A 154 15.17 -0.22 17.37
N GLN A 155 14.07 -0.14 16.63
CA GLN A 155 12.72 -0.22 17.17
C GLN A 155 11.78 -0.95 16.22
N GLY A 156 10.80 -1.66 16.79
CA GLY A 156 9.70 -2.23 16.02
C GLY A 156 8.77 -1.14 15.48
N SER A 157 8.24 -1.35 14.28
CA SER A 157 7.21 -0.50 13.68
C SER A 157 5.84 -1.13 13.92
N THR A 158 4.85 -0.30 14.26
CA THR A 158 3.43 -0.69 14.25
C THR A 158 2.81 -0.62 12.85
N VAL A 159 3.54 -0.07 11.88
CA VAL A 159 3.14 0.04 10.47
C VAL A 159 3.78 -1.11 9.69
N SER A 160 2.98 -1.79 8.89
CA SER A 160 3.40 -2.89 8.02
C SER A 160 4.27 -2.39 6.85
N LEU A 161 5.11 -3.26 6.28
CA LEU A 161 5.74 -2.99 4.98
C LEU A 161 4.75 -3.16 3.81
N MET A 162 3.65 -3.89 4.02
CA MET A 162 2.59 -3.99 3.02
C MET A 162 1.88 -2.63 2.94
N PRO A 163 1.79 -2.01 1.75
CA PRO A 163 1.21 -0.68 1.60
C PRO A 163 -0.25 -0.63 2.06
N ASP A 164 -0.65 0.47 2.69
CA ASP A 164 -2.06 0.76 2.94
C ASP A 164 -2.78 1.15 1.63
N ALA A 165 -4.11 1.10 1.66
CA ALA A 165 -4.99 1.55 0.57
C ALA A 165 -4.77 0.83 -0.78
N LEU A 166 -4.35 -0.44 -0.77
CA LEU A 166 -4.16 -1.26 -1.98
C LEU A 166 -5.43 -1.35 -2.86
N GLN A 167 -6.61 -1.28 -2.24
CA GLN A 167 -7.90 -1.28 -2.92
C GLN A 167 -8.23 0.02 -3.66
N ALA A 168 -7.54 1.14 -3.37
CA ALA A 168 -7.95 2.46 -3.85
C ALA A 168 -7.95 2.60 -5.38
N GLY A 169 -7.16 1.78 -6.07
CA GLY A 169 -7.11 1.72 -7.53
C GLY A 169 -7.97 0.64 -8.17
N LEU A 170 -8.65 -0.20 -7.38
CA LEU A 170 -9.43 -1.33 -7.87
C LEU A 170 -10.93 -1.02 -7.93
N SER A 171 -11.65 -1.73 -8.78
CA SER A 171 -13.09 -1.92 -8.64
C SER A 171 -13.41 -2.90 -7.51
N LEU A 172 -14.65 -2.85 -7.01
CA LEU A 172 -15.13 -3.80 -5.99
C LEU A 172 -14.99 -5.26 -6.45
N GLN A 173 -15.21 -5.54 -7.74
CA GLN A 173 -15.10 -6.88 -8.31
C GLN A 173 -13.64 -7.32 -8.43
N GLU A 174 -12.72 -6.45 -8.87
CA GLU A 174 -11.28 -6.80 -8.92
C GLU A 174 -10.75 -7.18 -7.54
N PHE A 175 -11.11 -6.42 -6.50
CA PHE A 175 -10.73 -6.77 -5.13
C PHE A 175 -11.38 -8.09 -4.69
N THR A 176 -12.64 -8.34 -5.06
CA THR A 176 -13.33 -9.61 -4.77
C THR A 176 -12.65 -10.80 -5.45
N ASP A 177 -12.24 -10.65 -6.71
CA ASP A 177 -11.51 -11.65 -7.48
C ASP A 177 -10.14 -11.96 -6.83
N LEU A 178 -9.40 -10.92 -6.40
CA LEU A 178 -8.16 -11.09 -5.66
C LEU A 178 -8.36 -11.91 -4.38
N ILE A 179 -9.37 -11.58 -3.59
CA ILE A 179 -9.68 -12.31 -2.35
C ILE A 179 -10.14 -13.75 -2.64
N GLU A 180 -10.89 -13.98 -3.71
CA GLU A 180 -11.27 -15.33 -4.15
C GLU A 180 -10.04 -16.18 -4.46
N TYR A 181 -9.08 -15.61 -5.19
CA TYR A 181 -7.81 -16.28 -5.45
C TYR A 181 -7.05 -16.60 -4.16
N LEU A 182 -6.90 -15.63 -3.23
CA LEU A 182 -6.23 -15.91 -1.96
C LEU A 182 -6.96 -16.97 -1.13
N THR A 183 -8.30 -17.01 -1.19
CA THR A 183 -9.12 -18.02 -0.50
C THR A 183 -8.94 -19.41 -1.13
N SER A 184 -8.66 -19.48 -2.43
CA SER A 184 -8.45 -20.75 -3.16
C SER A 184 -7.06 -21.34 -2.98
N LEU A 185 -6.08 -20.55 -2.49
CA LEU A 185 -4.72 -21.01 -2.17
C LEU A 185 -4.73 -21.97 -0.96
N LYS A 186 -4.96 -23.24 -1.25
CA LYS A 186 -5.06 -24.35 -0.29
C LYS A 186 -4.16 -25.51 -0.73
N GLN A 187 -3.75 -26.33 0.23
CA GLN A 187 -3.05 -27.59 -0.06
C GLN A 187 -3.92 -28.51 -0.92
N ALA A 188 -3.27 -29.33 -1.76
CA ALA A 188 -3.97 -30.25 -2.66
C ALA A 188 -4.86 -31.24 -1.89
N GLU A 189 -4.40 -31.69 -0.72
CA GLU A 189 -5.12 -32.62 0.15
C GLU A 189 -6.37 -31.98 0.77
N THR A 190 -6.33 -30.69 1.14
CA THR A 190 -7.48 -29.98 1.73
C THR A 190 -8.51 -29.58 0.67
N ALA A 191 -8.07 -29.27 -0.55
CA ALA A 191 -8.96 -28.98 -1.67
C ALA A 191 -9.87 -30.17 -2.04
N LEU A 192 -9.34 -31.40 -1.99
CA LEU A 192 -10.10 -32.62 -2.27
C LEU A 192 -11.16 -32.93 -1.19
N ALA A 193 -10.84 -32.69 0.08
CA ALA A 193 -11.77 -32.92 1.18
C ALA A 193 -12.97 -31.95 1.13
N SER A 194 -12.77 -30.72 0.67
CA SER A 194 -13.84 -29.71 0.59
C SER A 194 -14.84 -29.99 -0.55
N ASN A 195 -14.44 -30.75 -1.58
CA ASN A 195 -15.26 -31.06 -2.75
C ASN A 195 -16.09 -32.34 -2.61
N HIS A 196 -15.91 -33.12 -1.54
CA HIS A 196 -16.63 -34.38 -1.29
C HIS A 196 -17.69 -34.29 -0.18
N GLY A 197 -17.93 -33.09 0.36
CA GLY A 197 -18.83 -32.85 1.49
C GLY A 197 -20.07 -32.01 1.17
N MET A 198 -20.48 -31.93 -0.10
CA MET A 198 -21.64 -31.15 -0.55
C MET A 198 -22.69 -32.03 -1.22
#